data_AF-A0A6N0M023-F1
#
_entry.id   AF-A0A6N0M023-F1
#
_cell.length_a   1.000
_cell.length_b   1.000
_cell.length_c   1.000
_cell.angle_alpha   90.00
_cell.angle_beta   90.00
_cell.angle_gamma   90.00
#
_symmetry.space_group_name_H-M   'P 1'
#
loop_
_entity.id
_entity.type
_entity.pdbx_description
1 polymer ?
#
loop_
_entity_poly.entity_id
_entity_poly.type
_entity_poly.pdbx_seq_one_letter_code
_entity_poly.pdbx_strand_id
1 'polypeptide(L)'
;MFLRLAQQHQEFVQDLVINLQALTIILERRGYSASCYTCGNQMKSASFMVSLREKHLIRFVVSDYGITWMELWDDRELMKLEGAEAVKQLQELANIVKHSSPIELTT
;
A
#
# COMPACT_ATOMS: atom_id res chain seq x y z
N MET A 1 15.44 -13.51 -22.87
CA MET A 1 15.81 -13.10 -21.50
C MET A 1 15.04 -11.86 -21.06
N PHE A 2 15.14 -10.73 -21.75
CA PHE A 2 14.47 -9.47 -21.37
C PHE A 2 12.94 -9.55 -21.31
N LEU A 3 12.29 -10.25 -22.26
CA LEU A 3 10.84 -10.46 -22.22
C LEU A 3 10.37 -11.24 -20.98
N ARG A 4 11.17 -12.20 -20.53
CA ARG A 4 10.89 -12.93 -19.28
C ARG A 4 10.95 -12.00 -18.07
N LEU A 5 11.96 -11.12 -18.01
CA LEU A 5 12.06 -10.13 -16.93
C LEU A 5 10.89 -9.15 -16.93
N ALA A 6 10.44 -8.71 -18.11
CA ALA A 6 9.26 -7.85 -18.24
C ALA A 6 7.98 -8.56 -17.76
N GLN A 7 7.79 -9.83 -18.14
CA GLN A 7 6.66 -10.64 -17.70
C GLN A 7 6.68 -10.84 -16.17
N GLN A 8 7.84 -11.18 -15.59
CA GLN A 8 7.98 -11.32 -14.14
C GLN A 8 7.68 -10.01 -13.39
N HIS A 9 8.04 -8.86 -13.97
CA HIS A 9 7.69 -7.57 -13.38
C HIS A 9 6.16 -7.32 -13.42
N GLN A 10 5.49 -7.68 -14.51
CA GLN A 10 4.03 -7.57 -14.60
C GLN A 10 3.32 -8.48 -13.60
N GLU A 11 3.77 -9.71 -13.43
CA GLU A 11 3.26 -10.66 -12.43
C GLU A 11 3.49 -10.12 -11.00
N PHE A 12 4.68 -9.60 -10.73
CA PHE A 12 4.99 -8.93 -9.46
C PHE A 12 4.04 -7.75 -9.17
N VAL A 13 3.73 -6.92 -10.17
CA VAL A 13 2.78 -5.81 -10.02
C VAL A 13 1.38 -6.34 -9.71
N GLN A 14 0.92 -7.37 -10.41
CA GLN A 14 -0.40 -7.98 -10.16
C GLN A 14 -0.50 -8.55 -8.75
N ASP A 15 0.51 -9.29 -8.30
CA ASP A 15 0.57 -9.81 -6.94
C ASP A 15 0.51 -8.69 -5.91
N LEU A 16 1.22 -7.59 -6.16
CA LEU A 16 1.20 -6.44 -5.26
C LEU A 16 -0.19 -5.79 -5.20
N VAL A 17 -0.88 -5.64 -6.34
CA VAL A 17 -2.27 -5.14 -6.39
C VAL A 17 -3.20 -6.01 -5.55
N ILE A 18 -3.13 -7.34 -5.69
CA ILE A 18 -3.96 -8.28 -4.92
C ILE A 18 -3.67 -8.14 -3.41
N ASN A 19 -2.39 -8.05 -3.04
CA ASN A 19 -2.00 -7.86 -1.65
C ASN A 19 -2.51 -6.53 -1.06
N LEU A 20 -2.49 -5.44 -1.84
CA LEU A 20 -3.03 -4.14 -1.41
C LEU A 20 -4.54 -4.19 -1.18
N GLN A 21 -5.29 -4.90 -2.04
CA GLN A 21 -6.72 -5.11 -1.85
C GLN A 21 -7.00 -5.90 -0.56
N ALA A 22 -6.27 -6.99 -0.33
CA ALA A 22 -6.39 -7.77 0.89
C ALA A 22 -6.04 -6.94 2.14
N LEU A 23 -4.95 -6.16 2.09
CA LEU A 23 -4.53 -5.29 3.19
C LEU A 23 -5.57 -4.22 3.50
N THR A 24 -6.23 -3.66 2.48
CA THR A 24 -7.33 -2.70 2.64
C THR A 24 -8.46 -3.30 3.48
N ILE A 25 -8.91 -4.50 3.14
CA ILE A 25 -9.99 -5.18 3.87
C ILE A 25 -9.59 -5.43 5.34
N ILE A 26 -8.34 -5.80 5.60
CA ILE A 26 -7.85 -6.05 6.97
C ILE A 26 -7.79 -4.74 7.76
N LEU A 27 -7.33 -3.65 7.15
CA LEU A 27 -7.25 -2.33 7.76
C LEU A 27 -8.63 -1.77 8.11
N GLU A 28 -9.59 -1.86 7.18
CA GLU A 28 -10.97 -1.44 7.41
C GLU A 28 -11.60 -2.21 8.58
N ARG A 29 -11.38 -3.53 8.65
CA ARG A 29 -11.85 -4.36 9.78
C ARG A 29 -11.23 -3.99 11.13
N ARG A 30 -10.09 -3.30 11.13
CA ARG A 30 -9.42 -2.79 12.34
C ARG A 30 -9.77 -1.33 12.64
N GLY A 31 -10.67 -0.71 11.88
CA GLY A 31 -11.13 0.66 12.09
C GLY A 31 -10.29 1.74 11.40
N TYR A 32 -9.33 1.36 10.55
CA TYR A 32 -8.59 2.32 9.74
C TYR A 32 -9.38 2.67 8.47
N SER A 33 -9.36 3.94 8.08
CA SER A 33 -9.88 4.36 6.77
C SER A 33 -8.86 4.02 5.69
N ALA A 34 -9.10 2.93 4.96
CA ALA A 34 -8.24 2.46 3.87
C ALA A 34 -9.02 2.36 2.55
N SER A 35 -8.34 2.54 1.42
CA SER A 35 -8.91 2.32 0.10
C SER A 35 -7.85 1.86 -0.89
N CYS A 36 -8.25 1.09 -1.89
CA CYS A 36 -7.37 0.64 -2.97
C CYS A 36 -8.09 0.73 -4.30
N TYR A 37 -7.62 1.62 -5.18
CA TYR A 37 -8.18 1.83 -6.51
C TYR A 37 -7.26 1.25 -7.58
N THR A 38 -7.79 0.43 -8.47
CA THR A 38 -7.07 -0.09 -9.64
C THR A 38 -7.43 0.72 -10.89
N CYS A 39 -6.46 1.01 -11.75
CA CYS A 39 -6.74 1.62 -13.06
C CYS A 39 -6.85 0.54 -14.14
N GLY A 40 -8.00 0.50 -14.83
CA GLY A 40 -8.28 -0.39 -15.95
C GLY A 40 -8.60 -1.84 -15.56
N ASN A 41 -8.88 -2.67 -16.57
CA ASN A 41 -9.37 -4.04 -16.38
C ASN A 41 -8.28 -5.09 -16.06
N GLN A 42 -6.99 -4.72 -16.06
CA GLN A 42 -5.89 -5.70 -16.11
C GLN A 42 -4.99 -5.73 -14.85
N MET A 43 -5.43 -5.19 -13.71
CA MET A 43 -4.64 -5.14 -12.45
C MET A 43 -3.17 -4.71 -12.67
N LYS A 44 -2.97 -3.75 -13.58
CA LYS A 44 -1.63 -3.26 -13.96
C LYS A 44 -1.14 -2.11 -13.10
N SER A 45 -2.02 -1.56 -12.28
CA SER A 45 -1.67 -0.49 -11.36
C SER A 45 -2.70 -0.40 -10.23
N ALA A 46 -2.25 0.12 -9.10
CA ALA A 46 -3.12 0.49 -7.99
C ALA A 46 -2.62 1.74 -7.25
N SER A 47 -3.56 2.49 -6.70
CA SER A 47 -3.35 3.53 -5.70
C SER A 47 -4.01 3.08 -4.41
N PHE A 48 -3.19 2.68 -3.45
CA PHE A 48 -3.58 2.34 -2.09
C PHE A 48 -3.40 3.55 -1.18
N MET A 49 -4.37 3.80 -0.31
CA MET A 49 -4.36 4.91 0.63
C MET A 49 -4.87 4.45 1.98
N VAL A 50 -4.20 4.83 3.06
CA VAL A 50 -4.65 4.57 4.43
C VAL A 50 -4.40 5.77 5.33
N SER A 51 -5.39 6.13 6.14
CA SER A 51 -5.22 7.10 7.22
C SER A 51 -4.96 6.36 8.53
N LEU A 52 -3.79 6.62 9.14
CA LEU A 52 -3.40 6.00 10.41
C LEU A 52 -3.87 6.78 11.63
N ARG A 53 -3.97 8.11 11.50
CA ARG A 53 -4.39 9.08 12.53
C ARG A 53 -4.96 10.30 11.81
N GLU A 54 -5.58 11.22 12.55
CA GLU A 54 -5.98 12.52 12.00
C GLU A 54 -4.82 13.17 11.25
N LYS A 55 -5.10 13.59 10.02
CA LYS A 55 -4.17 14.27 9.09
C LYS A 55 -2.96 13.45 8.62
N HIS A 56 -2.73 12.24 9.11
CA HIS A 56 -1.65 11.36 8.64
C HIS A 56 -2.18 10.37 7.60
N LEU A 57 -1.75 10.55 6.35
CA LEU A 57 -2.14 9.76 5.19
C LEU A 57 -0.93 9.09 4.57
N ILE A 58 -1.02 7.79 4.35
CA ILE A 58 -0.07 7.02 3.56
C ILE A 58 -0.69 6.80 2.19
N ARG A 59 0.10 7.02 1.14
CA ARG A 59 -0.25 6.68 -0.23
C ARG A 59 0.81 5.76 -0.82
N PHE A 60 0.40 4.60 -1.31
CA PHE A 60 1.23 3.66 -2.03
C PHE A 60 0.73 3.51 -3.46
N VAL A 61 1.60 3.67 -4.45
CA VAL A 61 1.27 3.49 -5.85
C VAL A 61 2.16 2.42 -6.45
N VAL A 62 1.56 1.52 -7.20
CA VAL A 62 2.26 0.54 -8.03
C VAL A 62 1.75 0.63 -9.45
N SER A 63 2.65 0.53 -10.42
CA SER A 63 2.39 0.35 -11.83
C SER A 63 3.59 -0.33 -12.51
N ASP A 64 3.46 -0.62 -13.80
CA ASP A 64 4.57 -1.01 -14.67
C ASP A 64 5.64 0.08 -14.86
N TYR A 65 5.33 1.35 -14.53
CA TYR A 65 6.28 2.46 -14.55
C TYR A 65 7.05 2.62 -13.23
N GLY A 66 6.59 2.00 -12.14
CA GLY A 66 7.28 2.11 -10.85
C GLY A 66 6.38 1.94 -9.64
N ILE A 67 7.04 1.99 -8.49
CA ILE A 67 6.46 1.81 -7.16
C ILE A 67 6.85 3.01 -6.31
N THR A 68 5.88 3.60 -5.62
CA THR A 68 6.12 4.75 -4.73
C THR A 68 5.34 4.62 -3.43
N TRP A 69 5.97 5.06 -2.35
CA TRP A 69 5.36 5.26 -1.03
C TRP A 69 5.46 6.74 -0.70
N MET A 70 4.39 7.35 -0.24
CA MET A 70 4.35 8.73 0.22
C MET A 70 3.64 8.82 1.56
N GLU A 71 4.24 9.55 2.48
CA GLU A 71 3.60 9.95 3.74
C GLU A 71 3.25 11.42 3.67
N LEU A 72 2.00 11.72 4.00
CA LEU A 72 1.47 13.07 4.01
C LEU A 72 0.96 13.40 5.41
N TRP A 73 1.31 14.59 5.88
CA TRP A 73 0.70 15.20 7.05
C TRP A 73 0.03 16.50 6.67
N ASP A 74 -1.28 16.58 6.84
CA ASP A 74 -2.06 17.79 6.50
C ASP A 74 -1.78 18.24 5.05
N ASP A 75 -1.82 17.27 4.12
CA ASP A 75 -1.52 17.40 2.69
C ASP A 75 -0.07 17.81 2.33
N ARG A 76 0.84 17.85 3.30
CA ARG A 76 2.27 18.09 3.07
C ARG A 76 3.02 16.77 2.99
N GLU A 77 3.78 16.58 1.90
CA GLU A 77 4.68 15.44 1.76
C GLU A 77 5.76 15.49 2.85
N LEU A 78 5.80 14.47 3.70
CA LEU A 78 6.83 14.28 4.72
C LEU A 78 7.97 13.40 4.21
N MET A 79 7.62 12.37 3.44
CA MET A 79 8.55 11.39 2.94
C MET A 79 8.02 10.81 1.65
N LYS A 80 8.93 10.57 0.70
CA LYS A 80 8.70 9.79 -0.49
C LYS A 80 9.80 8.75 -0.67
N LEU A 81 9.40 7.51 -0.88
CA LEU A 81 10.30 6.38 -1.17
C LEU A 81 9.86 5.73 -2.48
N GLU A 82 10.81 5.14 -3.18
CA GLU A 82 10.57 4.51 -4.48
C GLU A 82 11.13 3.07 -4.48
N GLY A 83 10.62 2.23 -5.38
CA GLY A 83 11.16 0.88 -5.59
C GLY A 83 11.11 -0.02 -4.36
N ALA A 84 12.25 -0.62 -4.00
CA ALA A 84 12.33 -1.62 -2.94
C ALA A 84 12.06 -1.04 -1.54
N GLU A 85 12.49 0.19 -1.29
CA GLU A 85 12.27 0.92 -0.04
C GLU A 85 10.78 1.17 0.20
N ALA A 86 10.02 1.49 -0.86
CA ALA A 86 8.57 1.62 -0.78
C ALA A 86 7.91 0.29 -0.37
N VAL A 87 8.33 -0.82 -0.99
CA VAL A 87 7.80 -2.16 -0.66
C VAL A 87 8.15 -2.54 0.78
N LYS A 88 9.35 -2.17 1.25
CA LYS A 88 9.76 -2.41 2.64
C LYS A 88 8.84 -1.68 3.63
N GLN A 89 8.51 -0.40 3.40
CA GLN A 89 7.57 0.32 4.27
C GLN A 89 6.16 -0.27 4.24
N LEU A 90 5.70 -0.75 3.08
CA LEU A 90 4.43 -1.47 2.98
C LEU A 90 4.42 -2.74 3.85
N GLN A 91 5.54 -3.46 3.91
CA GLN A 91 5.67 -4.62 4.78
C GLN A 91 5.62 -4.24 6.26
N GLU A 92 6.26 -3.14 6.67
CA GLU A 92 6.18 -2.65 8.05
C GLU A 92 4.76 -2.27 8.45
N LEU A 93 4.03 -1.57 7.55
CA LEU A 93 2.61 -1.29 7.75
C LEU A 93 1.80 -2.58 7.92
N ALA A 94 2.00 -3.58 7.06
CA ALA A 94 1.32 -4.86 7.17
C ALA A 94 1.67 -5.60 8.49
N ASN A 95 2.89 -5.45 9.00
CA ASN A 95 3.30 -6.04 10.28
C ASN A 95 2.59 -5.36 11.46
N ILE A 96 2.50 -4.03 11.48
CA ILE A 96 1.75 -3.28 12.50
C ILE A 96 0.29 -3.76 12.53
N VAL A 97 -0.31 -3.92 11.35
CA VAL A 97 -1.68 -4.41 11.15
C VAL A 97 -1.83 -5.90 11.43
N LYS A 98 -0.76 -6.68 11.61
CA LYS A 98 -0.89 -8.07 12.08
C LYS A 98 -0.76 -8.14 13.59
N HIS A 99 0.20 -7.41 14.15
CA HIS A 99 0.61 -7.51 15.55
C HIS A 99 -0.09 -6.54 16.50
N SER A 100 -0.85 -5.55 16.01
CA SER A 100 -1.70 -4.74 16.90
C SER A 100 -2.85 -5.61 17.44
N SER A 101 -2.81 -6.00 18.71
CA SER A 101 -3.94 -6.69 19.36
C SER A 101 -5.14 -5.73 19.46
N PRO A 102 -6.39 -6.18 19.24
CA PRO A 102 -7.56 -5.35 19.50
C PRO A 102 -7.88 -5.31 21.00
N ILE A 103 -7.01 -4.70 21.83
CA ILE A 103 -7.17 -4.30 23.25
C ILE A 103 -5.93 -3.40 23.49
N GLU A 104 -5.99 -2.09 23.66
CA GLU A 104 -6.54 -1.31 24.78
C GLU A 104 -6.98 0.09 24.28
N LEU A 105 -8.28 0.34 24.13
CA LEU A 105 -8.83 1.70 24.02
C LEU A 105 -10.23 1.77 24.66
N THR A 106 -10.43 0.99 25.72
CA THR A 106 -11.62 1.09 26.57
C THR A 106 -11.23 1.37 28.00
N THR A 107 -11.50 2.62 28.39
CA THR A 107 -11.67 3.18 29.75
C THR A 107 -10.43 3.52 30.55
#